data_AF-A0AAY3ZYB4-F1
#
_entry.id   AF-A0AAY3ZYB4-F1
#
_cell.length_a   1.000
_cell.length_b   1.000
_cell.length_c   1.000
_cell.angle_alpha   90.00
_cell.angle_beta   90.00
_cell.angle_gamma   90.00
#
_symmetry.space_group_name_H-M   'P 1'
#
loop_
_entity.id
_entity.type
_entity.pdbx_description
1 polymer ?
#
loop_
_entity_poly.entity_id
_entity_poly.type
_entity_poly.pdbx_seq_one_letter_code
_entity_poly.pdbx_strand_id
1 'polypeptide(L)'
;MSSEEFEKLHDFYKSLYDELKLMPERVWRCHGEEKKRLVRVFDERLGEAEEFLQGMEHELVGAPPSFRNPMTTKLRQYRRDLGKLQREVRSSDLGIGSSSSLGESRQGLYSTQNDQSTHLQSQRTLLIQGTQYLNEASQSIERSSRIAAESEQIGTDIIEELGGQREQLERSRDRLVHTGENLSKSRKVLRAMSRRLVTNKLLLGVIILMELAILGAVVYLKFFRK
;
A
#
# COMPACT_ATOMS: atom_id res chain seq x y z
N MET A 1 15.15 -17.96 5.82
CA MET A 1 15.97 -17.33 4.78
C MET A 1 15.21 -16.23 4.03
N SER A 2 13.91 -16.36 3.77
CA SER A 2 13.08 -15.34 3.06
C SER A 2 13.07 -13.90 3.64
N SER A 3 13.31 -13.71 4.94
CA SER A 3 13.28 -12.37 5.56
C SER A 3 14.46 -11.47 5.15
N GLU A 4 15.65 -12.03 4.90
CA GLU A 4 16.86 -11.23 4.64
C GLU A 4 16.88 -10.68 3.21
N GLU A 5 16.39 -11.45 2.25
CA GLU A 5 16.27 -11.00 0.85
C GLU A 5 15.22 -9.91 0.73
N PHE A 6 14.10 -10.06 1.44
CA PHE A 6 13.07 -9.03 1.54
C PHE A 6 13.62 -7.72 2.12
N GLU A 7 14.40 -7.77 3.19
CA GLU A 7 14.99 -6.58 3.82
C GLU A 7 15.95 -5.86 2.87
N LYS A 8 16.80 -6.59 2.15
CA LYS A 8 17.69 -6.00 1.13
C LYS A 8 16.90 -5.31 0.02
N LEU A 9 15.89 -5.99 -0.54
CA LEU A 9 15.00 -5.42 -1.55
C LEU A 9 14.30 -4.15 -1.06
N HIS A 10 13.86 -4.14 0.19
CA HIS A 10 13.23 -2.99 0.81
C HIS A 10 14.21 -1.82 0.99
N ASP A 11 15.44 -2.08 1.42
CA ASP A 11 16.47 -1.04 1.58
C ASP A 11 16.87 -0.44 0.22
N PHE A 12 17.00 -1.25 -0.83
CA PHE A 12 17.22 -0.78 -2.19
C PHE A 12 16.06 0.08 -2.68
N TYR A 13 14.82 -0.41 -2.55
CA TYR A 13 13.63 0.37 -2.90
C TYR A 13 13.59 1.72 -2.17
N LYS A 14 13.91 1.75 -0.87
CA LYS A 14 13.88 2.98 -0.06
C LYS A 14 14.92 3.99 -0.52
N SER A 15 16.15 3.55 -0.77
CA SER A 15 17.20 4.43 -1.29
C SER A 15 16.81 5.05 -2.63
N LEU A 16 16.21 4.24 -3.51
CA LEU A 16 15.77 4.67 -4.83
C LEU A 16 14.55 5.59 -4.74
N TYR A 17 13.60 5.32 -3.85
CA TYR A 17 12.45 6.20 -3.59
C TYR A 17 12.89 7.58 -3.07
N ASP A 18 13.89 7.63 -2.19
CA ASP A 18 14.44 8.89 -1.68
C ASP A 18 15.13 9.70 -2.80
N GLU A 19 15.84 9.03 -3.72
CA GLU A 19 16.40 9.66 -4.92
C GLU A 19 15.29 10.17 -5.85
N LEU A 20 14.26 9.34 -6.09
CA LEU A 20 13.13 9.63 -6.96
C LEU A 20 12.33 10.83 -6.45
N LYS A 21 12.12 10.93 -5.14
CA LYS A 21 11.39 12.03 -4.47
C LYS A 21 12.05 13.40 -4.69
N LEU A 22 13.37 13.43 -4.84
CA LEU A 22 14.13 14.67 -5.07
C LEU A 22 14.17 15.08 -6.55
N MET A 23 13.85 14.17 -7.48
CA MET A 23 13.89 14.45 -8.91
C MET A 23 12.81 15.43 -9.40
N PRO A 24 11.54 15.40 -8.93
CA PRO A 24 10.55 16.41 -9.26
C PRO A 24 11.08 17.82 -9.00
N GLU A 25 11.55 18.16 -7.79
CA GLU A 25 12.07 19.51 -7.50
C GLU A 25 13.22 19.96 -8.42
N ARG A 26 13.97 19.03 -9.02
CA ARG A 26 15.03 19.30 -10.00
C ARG A 26 14.47 19.47 -11.41
N VAL A 27 13.50 18.64 -11.81
CA VAL A 27 12.78 18.74 -13.08
C VAL A 27 12.07 20.08 -13.22
N TRP A 28 11.55 20.65 -12.12
CA TRP A 28 10.89 21.95 -12.12
C TRP A 28 11.88 23.13 -12.29
N ARG A 29 13.16 22.93 -12.00
CA ARG A 29 14.22 23.96 -12.14
C ARG A 29 14.93 23.93 -13.49
N CYS A 30 14.80 22.84 -14.24
CA CYS A 30 15.46 22.66 -15.53
C CYS A 30 14.47 22.90 -16.69
N HIS A 31 14.94 23.55 -17.76
CA HIS A 31 14.14 23.81 -18.97
C HIS A 31 14.79 23.17 -20.21
N GLY A 32 13.98 22.88 -21.24
CA GLY A 32 14.46 22.42 -22.56
C GLY A 32 14.99 20.98 -22.58
N GLU A 33 16.16 20.77 -23.19
CA GLU A 33 16.76 19.43 -23.36
C GLU A 33 17.18 18.78 -22.05
N GLU A 34 17.61 19.57 -21.06
CA GLU A 34 18.03 19.07 -19.76
C GLU A 34 16.85 18.52 -18.97
N LYS A 35 15.67 19.14 -19.10
CA LYS A 35 14.40 18.61 -18.59
C LYS A 35 14.07 17.27 -19.24
N LYS A 36 14.17 17.17 -20.56
CA LYS A 36 13.88 15.93 -21.31
C LYS A 36 14.84 14.79 -20.93
N ARG A 37 16.11 15.11 -20.67
CA ARG A 37 17.10 14.15 -20.16
C ARG A 37 16.76 13.71 -18.73
N LEU A 38 16.43 14.65 -17.84
CA LEU A 38 16.04 14.31 -16.46
C LEU A 38 14.76 13.47 -16.41
N VAL A 39 13.77 13.74 -17.26
CA VAL A 39 12.54 12.96 -17.34
C VAL A 39 12.82 11.51 -17.79
N ARG A 40 13.73 11.31 -18.75
CA ARG A 40 14.17 9.96 -19.14
C ARG A 40 14.84 9.21 -18.00
N VAL A 41 15.75 9.87 -17.29
CA VAL A 41 16.40 9.29 -16.11
C VAL A 41 15.36 8.97 -15.03
N PHE A 42 14.40 9.85 -14.82
CA PHE A 42 13.30 9.61 -13.87
C PHE A 42 12.42 8.41 -14.28
N ASP A 43 12.10 8.26 -15.57
CA ASP A 43 11.36 7.09 -16.08
C ASP A 43 12.16 5.79 -15.94
N GLU A 44 13.48 5.80 -16.17
CA GLU A 44 14.37 4.65 -15.93
C GLU A 44 14.39 4.26 -14.45
N ARG A 45 14.57 5.23 -13.54
CA ARG A 45 14.54 5.01 -12.10
C ARG A 45 13.17 4.56 -11.60
N LEU A 46 12.09 5.06 -12.18
CA LEU A 46 10.74 4.56 -11.90
C LEU A 46 10.61 3.08 -12.25
N GLY A 47 11.15 2.66 -13.39
CA GLY A 47 11.19 1.26 -13.80
C GLY A 47 11.96 0.39 -12.80
N GLU A 48 13.15 0.83 -12.36
CA GLU A 48 13.92 0.15 -11.32
C GLU A 48 13.15 0.04 -9.98
N ALA A 49 12.44 1.10 -9.58
CA ALA A 49 11.59 1.09 -8.38
C ALA A 49 10.46 0.05 -8.48
N GLU A 50 9.82 -0.03 -9.64
CA GLU A 50 8.76 -1.00 -9.91
C GLU A 50 9.29 -2.45 -9.93
N GLU A 51 10.48 -2.68 -10.47
CA GLU A 51 11.15 -3.98 -10.45
C GLU A 51 11.44 -4.44 -9.01
N PHE A 52 11.94 -3.55 -8.15
CA PHE A 52 12.13 -3.88 -6.73
C PHE A 52 10.82 -4.17 -6.01
N LEU A 53 9.74 -3.43 -6.30
CA LEU A 53 8.42 -3.73 -5.73
C LEU A 53 7.88 -5.10 -6.19
N GLN A 54 8.10 -5.48 -7.45
CA GLN A 54 7.76 -6.82 -7.95
C GLN A 54 8.59 -7.91 -7.27
N GLY A 55 9.89 -7.69 -7.07
CA GLY A 55 10.76 -8.59 -6.31
C GLY A 55 10.29 -8.77 -4.87
N MET A 56 9.91 -7.69 -4.19
CA MET A 56 9.33 -7.75 -2.85
C MET A 56 8.00 -8.52 -2.82
N GLU A 57 7.14 -8.38 -3.83
CA GLU A 57 5.90 -9.17 -3.93
C GLU A 57 6.17 -10.66 -4.13
N HIS A 58 7.16 -11.01 -4.95
CA HIS A 58 7.55 -12.40 -5.16
C HIS A 58 8.03 -13.05 -3.87
N GLU A 59 8.88 -12.35 -3.12
CA GLU A 59 9.41 -12.82 -1.83
C GLU A 59 8.31 -13.02 -0.78
N LEU A 60 7.26 -12.18 -0.81
CA LEU A 60 6.12 -12.31 0.07
C LEU A 60 5.22 -13.53 -0.19
N VAL A 61 5.32 -14.17 -1.36
CA VAL A 61 4.61 -15.42 -1.64
C VAL A 61 5.14 -16.56 -0.75
N GLY A 62 6.43 -16.55 -0.44
CA GLY A 62 7.08 -17.54 0.44
C GLY A 62 6.94 -17.24 1.94
N ALA A 63 6.42 -16.07 2.31
CA ALA A 63 6.38 -15.60 3.69
C ALA A 63 5.11 -16.01 4.47
N PRO A 64 5.17 -16.13 5.81
CA PRO A 64 4.00 -16.41 6.65
C PRO A 64 2.91 -15.33 6.51
N PRO A 65 1.61 -15.69 6.63
CA PRO A 65 0.49 -14.75 6.45
C PRO A 65 0.49 -13.59 7.46
N SER A 66 1.08 -13.78 8.65
CA SER A 66 1.26 -12.75 9.66
C SER A 66 2.18 -11.60 9.21
N PHE A 67 3.17 -11.90 8.36
CA PHE A 67 4.09 -10.91 7.79
C PHE A 67 3.60 -10.42 6.42
N ARG A 68 3.00 -11.32 5.63
CA ARG A 68 2.49 -11.03 4.28
C ARG A 68 1.43 -9.94 4.26
N ASN A 69 0.36 -10.09 5.03
CA ASN A 69 -0.79 -9.17 5.01
C ASN A 69 -0.43 -7.68 5.28
N PRO A 70 0.33 -7.34 6.35
CA PRO A 70 0.75 -5.96 6.57
C PRO A 70 1.72 -5.47 5.48
N MET A 71 2.56 -6.34 4.93
CA MET A 71 3.53 -5.96 3.92
C MET A 71 2.92 -5.74 2.54
N THR A 72 1.96 -6.58 2.11
CA THR A 72 1.18 -6.37 0.89
C THR A 72 0.43 -5.04 0.92
N THR A 73 -0.05 -4.63 2.11
CA THR A 73 -0.67 -3.31 2.31
C THR A 73 0.34 -2.17 2.08
N LYS A 74 1.56 -2.30 2.59
CA LYS A 74 2.65 -1.33 2.36
C LYS A 74 3.06 -1.26 0.89
N LEU A 75 3.19 -2.40 0.20
CA LEU A 75 3.52 -2.43 -1.24
C LEU A 75 2.45 -1.73 -2.09
N ARG A 76 1.17 -1.90 -1.75
CA ARG A 76 0.06 -1.15 -2.38
C ARG A 76 0.12 0.35 -2.10
N GLN A 77 0.68 0.77 -0.97
CA GLN A 77 0.89 2.19 -0.65
C GLN A 77 2.06 2.75 -1.46
N TYR A 78 3.17 2.03 -1.51
CA TYR A 78 4.35 2.38 -2.31
C TYR A 78 4.04 2.56 -3.79
N ARG A 79 3.30 1.64 -4.41
CA ARG A 79 2.81 1.79 -5.80
C ARG A 79 1.99 3.06 -6.01
N ARG A 80 1.10 3.38 -5.06
CA ARG A 80 0.29 4.60 -5.12
C ARG A 80 1.15 5.86 -5.04
N ASP A 81 2.18 5.85 -4.22
CA ASP A 81 3.07 7.01 -4.07
C ASP A 81 4.00 7.19 -5.28
N LEU A 82 4.52 6.10 -5.88
CA LEU A 82 5.21 6.15 -7.18
C LEU A 82 4.31 6.71 -8.28
N GLY A 83 3.05 6.26 -8.35
CA GLY A 83 2.09 6.74 -9.34
C GLY A 83 1.66 8.20 -9.15
N LYS A 84 1.75 8.75 -7.93
CA LYS A 84 1.59 10.20 -7.70
C LYS A 84 2.80 10.96 -8.22
N LEU A 85 4.00 10.48 -7.91
CA LEU A 85 5.26 11.10 -8.34
C LEU A 85 5.39 11.13 -9.87
N GLN A 86 5.00 10.04 -10.53
CA GLN A 86 4.95 9.97 -12.00
C GLN A 86 3.98 10.99 -12.60
N ARG A 87 2.78 11.13 -12.00
CA ARG A 87 1.79 12.14 -12.43
C ARG A 87 2.30 13.56 -12.21
N GLU A 88 3.01 13.81 -11.12
CA GLU A 88 3.61 15.12 -10.83
C GLU A 88 4.63 15.50 -11.91
N VAL A 89 5.56 14.61 -12.25
CA VAL A 89 6.56 14.84 -13.31
C VAL A 89 5.93 14.98 -14.70
N ARG A 90 4.91 14.17 -15.03
CA ARG A 90 4.19 14.28 -16.32
C ARG A 90 3.31 15.52 -16.40
N SER A 91 2.72 15.96 -15.30
CA SER A 91 1.95 17.21 -15.27
C SER A 91 2.83 18.43 -15.54
N SER A 92 4.08 18.40 -15.09
CA SER A 92 5.08 19.41 -15.46
C SER A 92 5.42 19.39 -16.95
N ASP A 93 5.28 18.26 -17.64
CA ASP A 93 5.49 18.13 -19.10
C ASP A 93 4.31 18.69 -19.91
N LEU A 94 3.09 18.40 -19.47
CA LEU A 94 1.85 18.89 -20.09
C LEU A 94 1.58 20.39 -19.86
N GLY A 95 2.31 21.03 -18.95
CA GLY A 95 2.19 22.46 -18.64
C GLY A 95 2.89 23.43 -19.62
N ILE A 96 3.53 22.96 -20.70
CA ILE A 96 4.23 23.82 -21.68
C ILE A 96 3.97 23.33 -23.12
N GLY A 97 2.70 23.09 -23.47
CA GLY A 97 2.34 22.64 -24.82
C GLY A 97 1.01 23.18 -25.36
N SER A 98 0.33 24.06 -24.64
CA SER A 98 -1.00 24.56 -25.03
C SER A 98 -1.07 26.08 -25.00
N SER A 99 -0.25 26.73 -25.82
CA SER A 99 -0.59 28.04 -26.39
C SER A 99 0.17 28.25 -27.70
N SER A 100 -0.56 28.71 -28.72
CA SER A 100 -0.11 29.24 -30.02
C SER A 100 0.45 28.27 -31.09
N SER A 101 -0.35 27.30 -31.53
CA SER A 101 -0.31 26.82 -32.93
C SER A 101 -1.67 27.04 -33.60
N LEU A 102 -2.09 28.31 -33.67
CA LEU A 102 -3.24 28.69 -34.47
C LEU A 102 -3.04 30.13 -34.96
N GLY A 103 -2.81 30.26 -36.27
CA GLY A 103 -3.12 31.48 -37.00
C GLY A 103 -1.96 32.42 -37.34
N GLU A 104 -1.02 31.98 -38.18
CA GLU A 104 -0.24 32.92 -38.98
C GLU A 104 -0.05 32.39 -40.41
N SER A 105 -1.12 32.45 -41.20
CA SER A 105 -1.06 32.33 -42.66
C SER A 105 -1.53 33.65 -43.26
N ARG A 106 -0.64 34.65 -43.25
CA ARG A 106 -0.76 35.90 -44.01
C ARG A 106 0.58 36.23 -44.64
N GLN A 107 0.86 35.64 -45.81
CA GLN A 107 1.45 36.33 -46.97
C GLN A 107 1.88 35.34 -48.05
N GLY A 108 1.23 35.46 -49.21
CA GLY A 108 1.53 34.68 -50.41
C GLY A 108 0.53 34.97 -51.53
N LEU A 109 0.27 36.25 -51.81
CA LEU A 109 -0.41 36.69 -53.03
C LEU A 109 0.43 36.24 -54.22
N TYR A 110 0.02 35.21 -54.98
CA TYR A 110 0.26 35.00 -56.42
C TYR A 110 -0.20 33.57 -56.81
N SER A 111 -1.49 33.38 -57.16
CA SER A 111 -1.95 32.25 -58.03
C SER A 111 -3.47 32.26 -58.31
N THR A 112 -4.04 33.39 -58.70
CA THR A 112 -5.47 33.51 -59.08
C THR A 112 -5.76 32.96 -60.49
N GLN A 113 -5.45 31.69 -60.75
CA GLN A 113 -5.92 31.02 -61.98
C GLN A 113 -6.10 29.49 -61.87
N ASN A 114 -5.85 28.87 -60.71
CA ASN A 114 -5.95 27.41 -60.54
C ASN A 114 -6.99 26.95 -59.48
N ASP A 115 -7.84 27.86 -58.99
CA ASP A 115 -8.66 27.66 -57.78
C ASP A 115 -9.86 26.70 -57.94
N GLN A 116 -10.31 26.37 -59.15
CA GLN A 116 -11.53 25.58 -59.32
C GLN A 116 -11.30 24.06 -59.24
N SER A 117 -10.13 23.59 -59.69
CA SER A 117 -9.71 22.19 -59.63
C SER A 117 -9.12 21.82 -58.25
N THR A 118 -8.43 22.74 -57.60
CA THR A 118 -7.83 22.54 -56.26
C THR A 118 -8.88 22.53 -55.15
N HIS A 119 -9.96 23.30 -55.27
CA HIS A 119 -11.02 23.36 -54.26
C HIS A 119 -11.88 22.06 -54.18
N LEU A 120 -12.11 21.39 -55.31
CA LEU A 120 -12.79 20.08 -55.31
C LEU A 120 -11.88 18.97 -54.76
N GLN A 121 -10.57 19.07 -54.99
CA GLN A 121 -9.60 18.12 -54.49
C GLN A 121 -9.36 18.29 -52.99
N SER A 122 -9.32 19.53 -52.48
CA SER A 122 -9.23 19.81 -51.04
C SER A 122 -10.47 19.38 -50.26
N GLN A 123 -11.69 19.54 -50.82
CA GLN A 123 -12.92 19.01 -50.23
C GLN A 123 -12.93 17.48 -50.14
N ARG A 124 -12.45 16.77 -51.17
CA ARG A 124 -12.31 15.31 -51.12
C ARG A 124 -11.28 14.87 -50.07
N THR A 125 -10.15 15.55 -49.98
CA THR A 125 -9.13 15.25 -48.97
C THR A 125 -9.65 15.49 -47.56
N LEU A 126 -10.40 16.57 -47.34
CA LEU A 126 -11.06 16.87 -46.06
C LEU A 126 -12.11 15.82 -45.67
N LEU A 127 -12.93 15.35 -46.63
CA LEU A 127 -13.89 14.29 -46.36
C LEU A 127 -13.19 12.97 -45.99
N ILE A 128 -12.14 12.59 -46.73
CA ILE A 128 -11.35 11.37 -46.43
C ILE A 128 -10.66 11.49 -45.07
N GLN A 129 -10.12 12.66 -44.72
CA GLN A 129 -9.57 12.91 -43.38
C GLN A 129 -10.67 12.81 -42.31
N GLY A 130 -11.83 13.41 -42.56
CA GLY A 130 -12.98 13.34 -41.65
C GLY A 130 -13.44 11.91 -41.40
N THR A 131 -13.45 11.04 -42.43
CA THR A 131 -13.79 9.63 -42.25
C THR A 131 -12.72 8.86 -41.49
N GLN A 132 -11.44 9.16 -41.71
CA GLN A 132 -10.32 8.56 -40.96
C GLN A 132 -10.38 8.93 -39.47
N TYR A 133 -10.61 10.20 -39.14
CA TYR A 133 -10.77 10.65 -37.75
C TYR A 133 -11.99 10.02 -37.08
N LEU A 134 -13.11 9.87 -37.79
CA LEU A 134 -14.29 9.18 -37.27
C LEU A 134 -14.00 7.70 -37.01
N ASN A 135 -13.27 7.04 -37.91
CA ASN A 135 -12.91 5.63 -37.75
C ASN A 135 -11.95 5.43 -36.57
N GLU A 136 -10.93 6.30 -36.41
CA GLU A 136 -10.05 6.30 -35.25
C GLU A 136 -10.79 6.58 -33.95
N ALA A 137 -11.70 7.57 -33.95
CA ALA A 137 -12.53 7.88 -32.79
C ALA A 137 -13.42 6.70 -32.40
N SER A 138 -14.05 6.04 -33.38
CA SER A 138 -14.88 4.85 -33.17
C SER A 138 -14.06 3.70 -32.57
N GLN A 139 -12.85 3.46 -33.10
CA GLN A 139 -11.95 2.44 -32.58
C GLN A 139 -11.44 2.79 -31.16
N SER A 140 -11.25 4.07 -30.86
CA SER A 140 -10.89 4.55 -29.53
C SER A 140 -12.02 4.35 -28.52
N ILE A 141 -13.27 4.60 -28.92
CA ILE A 141 -14.46 4.34 -28.11
C ILE A 141 -14.61 2.84 -27.83
N GLU A 142 -14.41 1.98 -28.84
CA GLU A 142 -14.46 0.53 -28.67
C GLU A 142 -13.41 0.04 -27.67
N ARG A 143 -12.16 0.53 -27.77
CA ARG A 143 -11.11 0.24 -26.78
C ARG A 143 -11.48 0.73 -25.38
N SER A 144 -12.04 1.94 -25.27
CA SER A 144 -12.43 2.53 -23.99
C SER A 144 -13.57 1.74 -23.34
N SER A 145 -14.54 1.29 -24.14
CA SER A 145 -15.63 0.39 -23.71
C SER A 145 -15.08 -0.91 -23.15
N ARG A 146 -14.14 -1.54 -23.85
CA ARG A 146 -13.50 -2.78 -23.39
C ARG A 146 -12.76 -2.60 -22.07
N ILE A 147 -11.99 -1.53 -21.92
CA ILE A 147 -11.26 -1.21 -20.69
C ILE A 147 -12.23 -0.91 -19.54
N ALA A 148 -13.33 -0.23 -19.81
CA ALA A 148 -14.37 0.04 -18.81
C ALA A 148 -15.01 -1.27 -18.31
N ALA A 149 -15.32 -2.19 -19.21
CA ALA A 149 -15.88 -3.51 -18.86
C ALA A 149 -14.89 -4.35 -18.03
N GLU A 150 -13.61 -4.36 -18.40
CA GLU A 150 -12.57 -5.03 -17.61
C GLU A 150 -12.41 -4.40 -16.22
N SER A 151 -12.51 -3.06 -16.14
CA SER A 151 -12.46 -2.34 -14.86
C SER A 151 -13.68 -2.64 -13.98
N GLU A 152 -14.87 -2.79 -14.57
CA GLU A 152 -16.10 -3.19 -13.85
C GLU A 152 -15.98 -4.62 -13.29
N GLN A 153 -15.40 -5.54 -14.08
CA GLN A 153 -15.14 -6.90 -13.64
C GLN A 153 -14.15 -6.91 -12.46
N ILE A 154 -13.02 -6.21 -12.57
CA ILE A 154 -12.04 -6.09 -11.48
C ILE A 154 -12.68 -5.43 -10.24
N GLY A 155 -13.54 -4.43 -10.43
CA GLY A 155 -14.29 -3.80 -9.35
C GLY A 155 -15.22 -4.78 -8.64
N THR A 156 -15.88 -5.65 -9.40
CA THR A 156 -16.76 -6.69 -8.86
C THR A 156 -15.97 -7.72 -8.04
N ASP A 157 -14.84 -8.20 -8.57
CA ASP A 157 -13.96 -9.15 -7.86
C ASP A 157 -13.43 -8.54 -6.56
N ILE A 158 -13.08 -7.24 -6.56
CA ILE A 158 -12.66 -6.52 -5.36
C ILE A 158 -13.80 -6.45 -4.33
N ILE A 159 -15.04 -6.20 -4.75
CA ILE A 159 -16.19 -6.16 -3.83
C ILE A 159 -16.43 -7.52 -3.19
N GLU A 160 -16.33 -8.60 -3.97
CA GLU A 160 -16.44 -9.97 -3.46
C GLU A 160 -15.35 -10.29 -2.44
N GLU A 161 -14.09 -9.95 -2.75
CA GLU A 161 -12.97 -10.18 -1.83
C GLU A 161 -13.12 -9.34 -0.55
N LEU A 162 -13.51 -8.07 -0.65
CA LEU A 162 -13.77 -7.21 0.51
C LEU A 162 -14.91 -7.78 1.37
N GLY A 163 -15.93 -8.37 0.76
CA GLY A 163 -16.98 -9.11 1.45
C GLY A 163 -16.42 -10.28 2.27
N GLY A 164 -15.58 -11.11 1.66
CA GLY A 164 -14.90 -12.22 2.32
C GLY A 164 -13.98 -11.77 3.47
N GLN A 165 -13.22 -10.69 3.25
CA GLN A 165 -12.36 -10.09 4.28
C GLN A 165 -13.17 -9.54 5.45
N ARG A 166 -14.30 -8.88 5.20
CA ARG A 166 -15.21 -8.41 6.25
C ARG A 166 -15.70 -9.56 7.11
N GLU A 167 -16.09 -10.68 6.50
CA GLU A 167 -16.54 -11.86 7.21
C GLU A 167 -15.42 -12.49 8.07
N GLN A 168 -14.18 -12.54 7.57
CA GLN A 168 -13.03 -12.98 8.36
C GLN A 168 -12.75 -12.05 9.55
N LEU A 169 -12.88 -10.74 9.36
CA LEU A 169 -12.68 -9.75 10.41
C LEU A 169 -13.78 -9.84 11.47
N GLU A 170 -15.02 -10.07 11.06
CA GLU A 170 -16.13 -10.33 11.96
C GLU A 170 -15.93 -11.61 12.78
N ARG A 171 -15.54 -12.73 12.14
CA ARG A 171 -15.19 -13.97 12.86
C ARG A 171 -14.03 -13.78 13.84
N SER A 172 -13.02 -13.01 13.46
CA SER A 172 -11.86 -12.71 14.32
C SER A 172 -12.26 -11.84 15.51
N ARG A 173 -13.13 -10.85 15.29
CA ARG A 173 -13.72 -10.02 16.35
C ARG A 173 -14.54 -10.87 17.31
N ASP A 174 -15.37 -11.76 16.81
CA ASP A 174 -16.22 -12.62 17.63
C ASP A 174 -15.38 -13.58 18.49
N ARG A 175 -14.34 -14.19 17.91
CA ARG A 175 -13.34 -14.99 18.65
C ARG A 175 -12.62 -14.17 19.73
N LEU A 176 -12.29 -12.90 19.46
CA LEU A 176 -11.64 -12.02 20.43
C LEU A 176 -12.57 -11.71 21.61
N VAL A 177 -13.85 -11.42 21.35
CA VAL A 177 -14.87 -11.19 22.38
C VAL A 177 -15.03 -12.44 23.25
N HIS A 178 -15.19 -13.62 22.63
CA HIS A 178 -15.25 -14.90 23.36
C HIS A 178 -13.98 -15.21 24.15
N THR A 179 -12.79 -14.87 23.62
CA THR A 179 -11.53 -15.03 24.34
C THR A 179 -11.47 -14.11 25.56
N GLY A 180 -11.97 -12.87 25.45
CA GLY A 180 -12.08 -11.93 26.57
C GLY A 180 -12.96 -12.48 27.71
N GLU A 181 -14.11 -13.08 27.36
CA GLU A 181 -14.99 -13.72 28.35
C GLU A 181 -14.32 -14.92 29.04
N ASN A 182 -13.65 -15.78 28.26
CA ASN A 182 -12.92 -16.92 28.80
C ASN A 182 -11.75 -16.50 29.69
N LEU A 183 -11.07 -15.40 29.36
CA LEU A 183 -9.99 -14.84 30.16
C LEU A 183 -10.51 -14.29 31.51
N SER A 184 -11.70 -13.68 31.52
CA SER A 184 -12.38 -13.28 32.76
C SER A 184 -12.73 -14.47 33.64
N LYS A 185 -13.28 -15.56 33.06
CA LYS A 185 -13.55 -16.82 33.78
C LYS A 185 -12.26 -17.43 34.36
N SER A 186 -11.20 -17.50 33.57
CA SER A 186 -9.89 -18.01 34.00
C SER A 186 -9.29 -17.18 35.14
N ARG A 187 -9.38 -15.83 35.07
CA ARG A 187 -8.96 -14.97 36.19
C ARG A 187 -9.75 -15.23 37.47
N LYS A 188 -11.06 -15.48 37.36
CA LYS A 188 -11.91 -15.81 38.52
C LYS A 188 -11.49 -17.14 39.17
N VAL A 189 -11.20 -18.16 38.36
CA VAL A 189 -10.71 -19.47 38.84
C VAL A 189 -9.32 -19.34 39.48
N LEU A 190 -8.39 -18.65 38.82
CA LEU A 190 -7.05 -18.40 39.36
C LEU A 190 -7.09 -17.64 40.69
N ARG A 191 -7.96 -16.63 40.81
CA ARG A 191 -8.14 -15.89 42.07
C ARG A 191 -8.71 -16.77 43.18
N ALA A 192 -9.61 -17.71 42.86
CA ALA A 192 -10.13 -18.68 43.82
C ALA A 192 -9.04 -19.68 44.28
N MET A 193 -8.21 -20.17 43.36
CA MET A 193 -7.06 -21.02 43.68
C MET A 193 -6.03 -20.28 44.53
N SER A 194 -5.65 -19.05 44.14
CA SER A 194 -4.72 -18.20 44.88
C SER A 194 -5.18 -17.97 46.31
N ARG A 195 -6.47 -17.69 46.53
CA ARG A 195 -7.02 -17.50 47.87
C ARG A 195 -6.90 -18.76 48.73
N ARG A 196 -7.22 -19.94 48.16
CA ARG A 196 -7.06 -21.23 48.86
C ARG A 196 -5.60 -21.48 49.27
N LEU A 197 -4.65 -21.19 48.39
CA LEU A 197 -3.21 -21.32 48.71
C LEU A 197 -2.78 -20.41 49.85
N VAL A 198 -3.23 -19.14 49.86
CA VAL A 198 -2.93 -18.20 50.95
C VAL A 198 -3.52 -18.68 52.27
N THR A 199 -4.78 -19.13 52.29
CA THR A 199 -5.42 -19.69 53.50
C THR A 199 -4.66 -20.90 54.02
N ASN A 200 -4.28 -21.84 53.14
CA ASN A 200 -3.52 -23.02 53.55
C ASN A 200 -2.14 -22.66 54.12
N LYS A 201 -1.43 -21.70 53.51
CA LYS A 201 -0.14 -21.20 54.03
C LYS A 201 -0.29 -20.53 55.40
N LEU A 202 -1.35 -19.73 55.59
CA LEU A 202 -1.62 -19.06 56.86
C LEU A 202 -1.95 -20.08 57.97
N LEU A 203 -2.80 -21.08 57.68
CA LEU A 203 -3.10 -22.16 58.61
C LEU A 203 -1.85 -22.93 59.02
N LEU A 204 -0.99 -23.27 58.05
CA LEU A 204 0.28 -23.93 58.33
C LEU A 204 1.18 -23.11 59.26
N GLY A 205 1.29 -21.80 59.03
CA GLY A 205 2.06 -20.90 59.90
C GLY A 205 1.52 -20.82 61.33
N VAL A 206 0.20 -20.80 61.50
CA VAL A 206 -0.44 -20.80 62.83
C VAL A 206 -0.15 -22.10 63.59
N ILE A 207 -0.21 -23.25 62.92
CA ILE A 207 0.10 -24.55 63.53
C ILE A 207 1.56 -24.58 64.03
N ILE A 208 2.51 -24.14 63.20
CA ILE A 208 3.94 -24.09 63.57
C ILE A 208 4.17 -23.18 64.77
N LEU A 209 3.54 -21.99 64.81
CA LEU A 209 3.65 -21.08 65.95
C LEU A 209 3.08 -21.70 67.25
N MET A 210 1.95 -22.41 67.16
CA MET A 210 1.36 -23.12 68.29
C MET A 210 2.30 -24.22 68.83
N GLU A 211 2.90 -25.02 67.95
CA GLU A 211 3.85 -26.06 68.36
C GLU A 211 5.09 -25.49 69.06
N LEU A 212 5.65 -24.39 68.53
CA LEU A 212 6.78 -23.70 69.15
C LEU A 212 6.43 -23.11 70.52
N ALA A 213 5.22 -22.57 70.69
CA ALA A 213 4.76 -22.04 71.97
C ALA A 213 4.66 -23.15 73.03
N ILE A 214 4.10 -24.32 72.67
CA ILE A 214 4.01 -25.48 73.57
C ILE A 214 5.39 -25.99 73.94
N LEU A 215 6.29 -26.17 72.96
CA LEU A 215 7.67 -26.59 73.21
C LEU A 215 8.41 -25.61 74.13
N GLY A 216 8.28 -24.30 73.89
CA GLY A 216 8.84 -23.25 74.73
C GLY A 216 8.31 -23.32 76.17
N ALA A 217 7.00 -23.48 76.35
CA ALA A 217 6.38 -23.61 77.67
C ALA A 217 6.88 -24.86 78.43
N VAL A 218 7.02 -26.00 77.75
CA VAL A 218 7.54 -27.24 78.36
C VAL A 218 9.00 -27.07 78.79
N VAL A 219 9.84 -26.48 77.94
CA VAL A 219 11.25 -26.21 78.26
C VAL A 219 11.36 -25.25 79.43
N TYR A 220 10.58 -24.17 79.43
CA TYR A 220 10.54 -23.20 80.53
C TYR A 220 10.14 -23.85 81.85
N LEU A 221 9.07 -24.65 81.86
CA LEU A 221 8.64 -25.38 83.05
C LEU A 221 9.68 -26.40 83.51
N LYS A 222 10.34 -27.12 82.60
CA LYS A 222 11.37 -28.11 82.95
C LYS A 222 12.64 -27.46 83.54
N PHE A 223 13.04 -26.31 83.00
CA PHE A 223 14.29 -25.65 83.38
C PHE A 223 14.15 -24.74 84.60
N PHE A 224 13.00 -24.08 84.76
CA PHE A 224 12.78 -23.12 85.84
C PHE A 224 12.08 -23.71 87.07
N ARG A 225 11.48 -24.91 86.94
CA ARG A 225 10.74 -25.57 88.02
C ARG A 225 11.50 -26.76 88.62
N LYS A 226 12.83 -26.72 88.56
CA LYS A 226 13.75 -27.63 89.22
C LYS A 226 14.71 -26.83 90.09
#